data_AF-A0AAU2MUP2-F1
#
_entry.id   AF-A0AAU2MUP2-F1
#
_cell.length_a   1.000
_cell.length_b   1.000
_cell.length_c   1.000
_cell.angle_alpha   90.00
_cell.angle_beta   90.00
_cell.angle_gamma   90.00
#
_symmetry.space_group_name_H-M   'P 1'
#
loop_
_entity.id
_entity.type
_entity.pdbx_description
1 polymer ?
#
loop_
_entity_poly.entity_id
_entity_poly.type
_entity_poly.pdbx_seq_one_letter_code
_entity_poly.pdbx_strand_id
1 'polypeptide(L)'
;MARPDGRLIVRTPLSWLAGRYALGAGSVRVAALGSVVASIAIIVTGGIVRVTGSGLGCTDWPMCTGETLAPTAEMGVHGAIEFGNRLLTGALCAVVGWVIITARLQEKPVPAVLRGGWAQFWIVVLNAVVGGVTVWMRLSPYIVAAHFLAATLLLTAAVYTWHAAYADGDDHADGDSGAGADRAGAPGPLARIRSLAGALVVVTALLVVVGTLATGSGPHAGDSSDVPRMPFDWTAVTVAHGVLAGAVLVLAGVLFSALPEDGFGAARRKTGVFLAVLLGQGLVGLVQSLTALPSLLVMLHLLGSALVWTGVLQVYFTVRRACSRPRGPLGDAPLPRARGAVTHA
;
A
#
# COMPACT_ATOMS: atom_id res chain seq x y z
N MET A 1 -1.74 38.13 15.87
CA MET A 1 -0.40 38.51 15.38
C MET A 1 -0.48 38.65 13.88
N ALA A 2 -0.57 39.89 13.39
CA ALA A 2 -0.50 40.22 11.98
C ALA A 2 0.97 40.16 11.53
N ARG A 3 1.20 39.80 10.26
CA ARG A 3 2.48 40.10 9.60
C ARG A 3 2.64 41.62 9.46
N PRO A 4 3.86 42.14 9.24
CA PRO A 4 4.11 43.56 9.01
C PRO A 4 3.40 44.15 7.76
N ASP A 5 2.73 43.32 6.95
CA ASP A 5 1.97 43.69 5.75
C ASP A 5 0.43 43.79 5.99
N GLY A 6 -0.04 43.73 7.24
CA GLY A 6 -1.44 44.02 7.59
C GLY A 6 -2.46 42.94 7.22
N ARG A 7 -2.06 41.78 6.68
CA ARG A 7 -2.99 40.69 6.38
C ARG A 7 -3.43 39.96 7.65
N LEU A 8 -4.75 39.94 7.91
CA LEU A 8 -5.38 39.11 8.93
C LEU A 8 -5.03 37.63 8.67
N ILE A 9 -4.25 37.03 9.56
CA ILE A 9 -4.01 35.58 9.53
C ILE A 9 -5.30 34.90 9.99
N VAL A 10 -6.11 34.45 9.03
CA VAL A 10 -7.20 33.51 9.31
C VAL A 10 -6.54 32.22 9.79
N ARG A 11 -6.47 32.02 11.11
CA ARG A 11 -5.97 30.78 11.70
C ARG A 11 -7.05 29.73 11.56
N THR A 12 -6.80 28.71 10.75
CA THR A 12 -7.60 27.48 10.79
C THR A 12 -7.52 26.86 12.19
N PRO A 13 -8.54 26.12 12.65
CA PRO A 13 -8.50 25.43 13.95
C PRO A 13 -7.24 24.56 14.10
N LEU A 14 -6.82 23.88 13.02
CA LEU A 14 -5.62 23.06 13.00
C LEU A 14 -4.32 23.88 13.11
N SER A 15 -4.24 25.06 12.49
CA SER A 15 -3.06 25.94 12.63
C SER A 15 -3.00 26.65 13.99
N TRP A 16 -4.14 26.83 14.66
CA TRP A 16 -4.18 27.25 16.06
C TRP A 16 -3.71 26.12 17.00
N LEU A 17 -4.14 24.86 16.77
CA LEU A 17 -3.70 23.68 17.51
C LEU A 17 -2.20 23.40 17.33
N ALA A 18 -1.68 23.50 16.11
CA ALA A 18 -0.25 23.33 15.80
C ALA A 18 0.64 24.37 16.52
N GLY A 19 0.09 25.55 16.83
CA GLY A 19 0.77 26.56 17.64
C GLY A 19 0.79 26.27 19.15
N ARG A 20 0.09 25.24 19.61
CA ARG A 20 -0.03 24.85 21.03
C ARG A 20 0.49 23.44 21.32
N TYR A 21 0.37 22.53 20.36
CA TYR A 21 0.78 21.14 20.47
C TYR A 21 1.68 20.77 19.31
N ALA A 22 2.82 20.20 19.65
CA ALA A 22 3.82 19.69 18.74
C ALA A 22 3.90 18.18 18.92
N LEU A 23 3.54 17.42 17.88
CA LEU A 23 3.67 15.97 17.91
C LEU A 23 5.03 15.56 17.34
N GLY A 24 5.67 14.59 17.99
CA GLY A 24 6.91 14.00 17.48
C GLY A 24 6.67 13.09 16.26
N ALA A 25 7.75 12.75 15.57
CA ALA A 25 7.73 11.89 14.38
C ALA A 25 7.15 10.49 14.65
N GLY A 26 7.26 10.00 15.90
CA GLY A 26 6.68 8.71 16.31
C GLY A 26 5.17 8.63 16.09
N SER A 27 4.43 9.70 16.38
CA SER A 27 2.97 9.73 16.24
C SER A 27 2.53 9.62 14.77
N VAL A 28 3.23 10.29 13.85
CA VAL A 28 2.96 10.18 12.40
C VAL A 28 3.30 8.80 11.88
N ARG A 29 4.41 8.20 12.35
CA ARG A 29 4.81 6.84 11.98
C ARG A 29 3.76 5.80 12.41
N VAL A 30 3.22 5.93 13.62
CA VAL A 30 2.14 5.07 14.12
C VAL A 30 0.86 5.28 13.32
N ALA A 31 0.45 6.53 13.08
CA ALA A 31 -0.75 6.81 12.28
C ALA A 31 -0.63 6.26 10.85
N ALA A 32 0.52 6.46 10.20
CA ALA A 32 0.77 5.98 8.84
C ALA A 32 0.77 4.44 8.77
N LEU A 33 1.43 3.76 9.71
CA LEU A 33 1.35 2.29 9.83
C LEU A 33 -0.08 1.82 10.09
N GLY A 34 -0.80 2.50 10.98
CA GLY A 34 -2.21 2.24 11.25
C GLY A 34 -3.06 2.29 10.00
N SER A 35 -2.79 3.24 9.08
CA SER A 35 -3.50 3.32 7.81
C SER A 35 -3.22 2.16 6.85
N VAL A 36 -2.00 1.59 6.87
CA VAL A 36 -1.65 0.38 6.12
C VAL A 36 -2.41 -0.82 6.69
N VAL A 37 -2.37 -1.00 8.01
CA VAL A 37 -3.07 -2.09 8.70
C VAL A 37 -4.58 -2.00 8.47
N ALA A 38 -5.18 -0.81 8.59
CA ALA A 38 -6.60 -0.58 8.33
C ALA A 38 -6.97 -0.86 6.86
N SER A 39 -6.09 -0.51 5.91
CA SER A 39 -6.30 -0.80 4.48
C SER A 39 -6.25 -2.31 4.17
N ILE A 40 -5.36 -3.06 4.84
CA ILE A 40 -5.34 -4.52 4.70
C ILE A 40 -6.57 -5.14 5.37
N ALA A 41 -6.95 -4.65 6.55
CA ALA A 41 -8.12 -5.13 7.28
C ALA A 41 -9.40 -4.98 6.47
N ILE A 42 -9.64 -3.82 5.83
CA ILE A 42 -10.84 -3.60 5.00
C ILE A 42 -10.87 -4.50 3.75
N ILE A 43 -9.71 -4.83 3.17
CA ILE A 43 -9.62 -5.79 2.06
C ILE A 43 -10.00 -7.19 2.54
N VAL A 44 -9.50 -7.62 3.71
CA VAL A 44 -9.82 -8.92 4.29
C VAL A 44 -11.30 -8.99 4.68
N THR A 45 -11.87 -8.00 5.36
CA THR A 45 -13.29 -8.03 5.71
C THR A 45 -14.19 -7.96 4.48
N GLY A 46 -13.80 -7.24 3.43
CA GLY A 46 -14.49 -7.29 2.14
C GLY A 46 -14.43 -8.68 1.49
N GLY A 47 -13.29 -9.38 1.64
CA GLY A 47 -13.16 -10.79 1.28
C GLY A 47 -14.11 -11.68 2.07
N ILE A 48 -14.28 -11.45 3.38
CA ILE A 48 -15.24 -12.18 4.23
C ILE A 48 -16.65 -11.98 3.69
N VAL A 49 -17.07 -10.74 3.46
CA VAL A 49 -18.39 -10.40 2.89
C VAL A 49 -18.64 -11.20 1.61
N ARG A 50 -17.62 -11.33 0.75
CA ARG A 50 -17.70 -12.12 -0.48
C ARG A 50 -17.84 -13.62 -0.21
N VAL A 51 -16.93 -14.24 0.55
CA VAL A 51 -16.92 -15.71 0.72
C VAL A 51 -18.10 -16.21 1.57
N THR A 52 -18.76 -15.33 2.31
CA THR A 52 -20.01 -15.65 3.04
C THR A 52 -21.27 -15.35 2.25
N GLY A 53 -21.17 -14.84 1.00
CA GLY A 53 -22.33 -14.43 0.20
C GLY A 53 -23.10 -13.24 0.76
N SER A 54 -22.48 -12.44 1.62
CA SER A 54 -23.11 -11.31 2.30
C SER A 54 -23.03 -10.00 1.51
N GLY A 55 -22.64 -10.02 0.24
CA GLY A 55 -22.44 -8.80 -0.56
C GLY A 55 -23.72 -7.99 -0.85
N LEU A 56 -24.90 -8.61 -0.67
CA LEU A 56 -26.22 -7.97 -0.70
C LEU A 56 -26.95 -8.14 0.65
N GLY A 57 -26.18 -8.28 1.74
CA GLY A 57 -26.71 -8.33 3.08
C GLY A 57 -27.47 -7.06 3.45
N CYS A 58 -27.03 -5.90 2.97
CA CYS A 58 -27.76 -4.64 2.88
C CYS A 58 -28.24 -4.43 1.44
N THR A 59 -29.53 -4.13 1.27
CA THR A 59 -30.17 -4.06 -0.05
C THR A 59 -30.05 -2.71 -0.74
N ASP A 60 -29.57 -1.70 -0.03
CA ASP A 60 -29.40 -0.34 -0.57
C ASP A 60 -28.07 0.29 -0.12
N TRP A 61 -27.75 1.47 -0.66
CA TRP A 61 -26.63 2.32 -0.27
C TRP A 61 -27.00 3.78 -0.56
N PRO A 62 -26.71 4.77 0.31
CA PRO A 62 -25.85 4.73 1.49
C PRO A 62 -26.50 4.17 2.75
N MET A 63 -27.83 4.06 2.78
CA MET A 63 -28.58 3.37 3.82
C MET A 63 -28.36 1.85 3.73
N CYS A 64 -28.62 1.05 4.77
CA CYS A 64 -28.53 -0.42 4.67
C CYS A 64 -29.81 -1.01 4.06
N THR A 65 -30.96 -0.39 4.34
CA THR A 65 -32.24 -0.60 3.64
C THR A 65 -32.73 0.75 3.10
N GLY A 66 -33.83 0.79 2.34
CA GLY A 66 -34.40 2.07 1.88
C GLY A 66 -34.84 3.03 3.01
N GLU A 67 -34.92 2.54 4.25
CA GLU A 67 -35.44 3.29 5.41
C GLU A 67 -34.45 3.38 6.57
N THR A 68 -33.55 2.40 6.73
CA THR A 68 -32.66 2.29 7.90
C THR A 68 -31.18 2.33 7.54
N LEU A 69 -30.39 3.07 8.32
CA LEU A 69 -28.93 3.08 8.21
C LEU A 69 -28.29 1.76 8.63
N ALA A 70 -28.88 1.08 9.62
CA ALA A 70 -28.41 -0.17 10.20
C ALA A 70 -29.25 -1.37 9.71
N PRO A 71 -28.71 -2.60 9.76
CA PRO A 71 -29.44 -3.80 9.37
C PRO A 71 -30.62 -4.05 10.32
N THR A 72 -31.73 -4.57 9.78
CA THR A 72 -32.86 -5.03 10.57
C THR A 72 -32.64 -6.48 11.05
N ALA A 73 -33.45 -6.92 12.01
CA ALA A 73 -33.35 -8.28 12.52
C ALA A 73 -33.65 -9.35 11.44
N GLU A 74 -34.53 -9.04 10.48
CA GLU A 74 -34.89 -9.98 9.40
C GLU A 74 -33.72 -10.25 8.43
N MET A 75 -32.76 -9.33 8.33
CA MET A 75 -31.58 -9.46 7.45
C MET A 75 -30.53 -10.44 8.01
N GLY A 76 -30.69 -10.84 9.27
CA GLY A 76 -29.88 -11.87 9.93
C GLY A 76 -28.37 -11.62 9.87
N VAL A 77 -27.62 -12.72 9.77
CA VAL A 77 -26.15 -12.68 9.81
C VAL A 77 -25.53 -12.00 8.59
N HIS A 78 -26.17 -12.10 7.42
CA HIS A 78 -25.64 -11.50 6.19
C HIS A 78 -25.69 -9.97 6.25
N GLY A 79 -26.79 -9.40 6.73
CA GLY A 79 -26.89 -7.96 6.97
C GLY A 79 -25.86 -7.46 7.98
N ALA A 80 -25.63 -8.21 9.06
CA ALA A 80 -24.63 -7.87 10.06
C ALA A 80 -23.19 -7.90 9.50
N ILE A 81 -22.86 -8.90 8.68
CA ILE A 81 -21.53 -9.02 8.04
C ILE A 81 -21.27 -7.86 7.08
N GLU A 82 -22.24 -7.53 6.21
CA GLU A 82 -22.06 -6.42 5.26
C GLU A 82 -21.95 -5.08 5.99
N PHE A 83 -22.86 -4.82 6.93
CA PHE A 83 -22.86 -3.59 7.70
C PHE A 83 -21.58 -3.44 8.55
N GLY A 84 -21.05 -4.54 9.09
CA GLY A 84 -19.76 -4.55 9.77
C GLY A 84 -18.61 -4.05 8.89
N ASN A 85 -18.59 -4.46 7.62
CA ASN A 85 -17.61 -3.96 6.65
C ASN A 85 -17.82 -2.45 6.34
N ARG A 86 -19.08 -1.99 6.27
CA ARG A 86 -19.40 -0.55 6.12
C ARG A 86 -18.92 0.26 7.33
N LEU A 87 -19.10 -0.26 8.55
CA LEU A 87 -18.62 0.37 9.78
C LEU A 87 -17.10 0.45 9.82
N LEU A 88 -16.39 -0.59 9.35
CA LEU A 88 -14.94 -0.57 9.26
C LEU A 88 -14.43 0.51 8.28
N THR A 89 -15.19 0.82 7.23
CA THR A 89 -14.89 1.97 6.36
C THR A 89 -14.95 3.28 7.14
N GLY A 90 -15.89 3.43 8.09
CA GLY A 90 -15.94 4.56 9.01
C GLY A 90 -14.71 4.64 9.92
N ALA A 91 -14.25 3.51 10.47
CA ALA A 91 -13.03 3.45 11.26
C ALA A 91 -11.79 3.80 10.41
N LEU A 92 -11.73 3.34 9.16
CA LEU A 92 -10.69 3.71 8.19
C LEU A 92 -10.67 5.22 7.92
N CYS A 93 -11.83 5.86 7.75
CA CYS A 93 -11.92 7.31 7.65
C CYS A 93 -11.33 8.02 8.88
N ALA A 94 -11.58 7.52 10.09
CA ALA A 94 -11.00 8.06 11.31
C ALA A 94 -9.47 7.92 11.34
N VAL A 95 -8.93 6.78 10.89
CA VAL A 95 -7.48 6.55 10.77
C VAL A 95 -6.86 7.49 9.74
N VAL A 96 -7.50 7.69 8.58
CA VAL A 96 -7.02 8.65 7.56
C VAL A 96 -7.08 10.09 8.10
N GLY A 97 -8.15 10.46 8.81
CA GLY A 97 -8.23 11.73 9.51
C GLY A 97 -7.10 11.90 10.52
N TRP A 98 -6.77 10.85 11.28
CA TRP A 98 -5.66 10.84 12.23
C TRP A 98 -4.30 11.05 11.54
N VAL A 99 -4.06 10.43 10.37
CA VAL A 99 -2.86 10.69 9.54
C VAL A 99 -2.78 12.17 9.15
N ILE A 100 -3.88 12.76 8.66
CA ILE A 100 -3.91 14.17 8.24
C ILE A 100 -3.65 15.10 9.44
N ILE A 101 -4.31 14.84 10.57
CA ILE A 101 -4.15 15.63 11.80
C ILE A 101 -2.71 15.55 12.30
N THR A 102 -2.17 14.34 12.45
CA THR A 102 -0.79 14.16 12.94
C THR A 102 0.23 14.81 12.01
N ALA A 103 0.05 14.70 10.69
CA ALA A 103 0.91 15.36 9.70
C ALA A 103 0.84 16.90 9.77
N ARG A 104 -0.32 17.47 10.12
CA ARG A 104 -0.51 18.93 10.28
C ARG A 104 0.04 19.48 11.59
N LEU A 105 0.10 18.64 12.63
CA LEU A 105 0.57 19.00 13.98
C LEU A 105 2.05 18.65 14.23
N GLN A 106 2.79 18.26 13.18
CA GLN A 106 4.25 18.11 13.29
C GLN A 106 4.92 19.47 13.47
N GLU A 107 5.95 19.51 14.31
CA GLU A 107 6.85 20.68 14.42
C GLU A 107 7.51 21.01 13.07
N LYS A 108 7.95 19.96 12.37
CA LYS A 108 8.52 20.02 11.02
C LYS A 108 7.52 19.37 10.06
N PRO A 109 6.80 20.15 9.25
CA PRO A 109 5.84 19.59 8.31
C PRO A 109 6.54 18.67 7.30
N VAL A 110 5.98 17.48 7.08
CA VAL A 110 6.43 16.54 6.04
C VAL A 110 5.40 16.54 4.91
N PRO A 111 5.56 17.35 3.84
CA PRO A 111 4.53 17.56 2.82
C PRO A 111 4.14 16.27 2.09
N ALA A 112 5.06 15.30 1.99
CA ALA A 112 4.79 13.99 1.40
C ALA A 112 3.74 13.20 2.19
N VAL A 113 3.81 13.19 3.52
CA VAL A 113 2.82 12.51 4.39
C VAL A 113 1.46 13.20 4.26
N LEU A 114 1.43 14.54 4.25
CA LEU A 114 0.18 15.28 4.10
C LEU A 114 -0.49 15.03 2.74
N ARG A 115 0.29 15.04 1.64
CA ARG A 115 -0.23 14.67 0.31
C ARG A 115 -0.75 13.25 0.28
N GLY A 116 -0.03 12.33 0.93
CA GLY A 116 -0.46 10.94 1.09
C GLY A 116 -1.78 10.81 1.85
N GLY A 117 -1.94 11.51 2.97
CA GLY A 117 -3.20 11.53 3.74
C GLY A 117 -4.39 12.07 2.94
N TRP A 118 -4.22 13.15 2.18
CA TRP A 118 -5.29 13.66 1.30
C TRP A 118 -5.58 12.74 0.11
N ALA A 119 -4.56 12.08 -0.46
CA ALA A 119 -4.78 11.06 -1.47
C ALA A 119 -5.61 9.90 -0.90
N GLN A 120 -5.26 9.41 0.29
CA GLN A 120 -6.05 8.38 0.99
C GLN A 120 -7.50 8.81 1.19
N PHE A 121 -7.75 10.05 1.63
CA PHE A 121 -9.11 10.58 1.80
C PHE A 121 -9.93 10.47 0.52
N TRP A 122 -9.41 10.98 -0.61
CA TRP A 122 -10.14 10.95 -1.87
C TRP A 122 -10.29 9.54 -2.44
N ILE A 123 -9.30 8.66 -2.23
CA ILE A 123 -9.41 7.26 -2.65
C ILE A 123 -10.43 6.51 -1.79
N VAL A 124 -10.56 6.79 -0.49
CA VAL A 124 -11.62 6.22 0.34
C VAL A 124 -12.99 6.64 -0.17
N VAL A 125 -13.17 7.92 -0.52
CA VAL A 125 -14.42 8.41 -1.13
C VAL A 125 -14.72 7.68 -2.44
N LEU A 126 -13.74 7.60 -3.35
CA LEU A 126 -13.86 6.84 -4.59
C LEU A 126 -14.27 5.38 -4.31
N ASN A 127 -13.58 4.72 -3.39
CA ASN A 127 -13.82 3.33 -3.07
C ASN A 127 -15.23 3.12 -2.48
N ALA A 128 -15.67 4.01 -1.58
CA ALA A 128 -17.02 3.97 -1.01
C ALA A 128 -18.11 4.11 -2.09
N VAL A 129 -17.92 5.02 -3.06
CA VAL A 129 -18.85 5.18 -4.19
C VAL A 129 -18.88 3.94 -5.06
N VAL A 130 -17.72 3.39 -5.46
CA VAL A 130 -17.66 2.16 -6.27
C VAL A 130 -18.27 0.97 -5.51
N GLY A 131 -18.11 0.92 -4.19
CA GLY A 131 -18.73 -0.08 -3.31
C GLY A 131 -20.26 0.06 -3.28
N GLY A 132 -20.78 1.28 -3.17
CA GLY A 132 -22.23 1.54 -3.25
C GLY A 132 -22.81 1.15 -4.61
N VAL A 133 -22.12 1.50 -5.70
CA VAL A 133 -22.51 1.09 -7.06
C VAL A 133 -22.53 -0.44 -7.22
N THR A 134 -21.68 -1.16 -6.48
CA THR A 134 -21.68 -2.64 -6.49
C THR A 134 -23.00 -3.21 -5.99
N VAL A 135 -23.62 -2.60 -4.97
CA VAL A 135 -24.93 -3.00 -4.45
C VAL A 135 -26.02 -2.75 -5.50
N TRP A 136 -26.06 -1.55 -6.08
CA TRP A 136 -27.05 -1.20 -7.11
C TRP A 136 -26.93 -2.04 -8.38
N MET A 137 -25.71 -2.42 -8.76
CA MET A 137 -25.45 -3.31 -9.89
C MET A 137 -25.49 -4.79 -9.53
N ARG A 138 -26.07 -5.15 -8.38
CA ARG A 138 -26.26 -6.53 -7.92
C ARG A 138 -25.00 -7.39 -8.06
N LEU A 139 -23.88 -6.88 -7.53
CA LEU A 139 -22.58 -7.54 -7.52
C LEU A 139 -21.96 -7.79 -8.91
N SER A 140 -22.24 -6.92 -9.89
CA SER A 140 -21.58 -6.97 -11.21
C SER A 140 -20.07 -7.21 -11.06
N PRO A 141 -19.51 -8.28 -11.67
CA PRO A 141 -18.14 -8.71 -11.40
C PRO A 141 -17.11 -7.66 -11.81
N TYR A 142 -17.44 -6.80 -12.77
CA TYR A 142 -16.61 -5.67 -13.21
C TYR A 142 -16.51 -4.58 -12.14
N ILE A 143 -17.62 -4.25 -11.47
CA ILE A 143 -17.62 -3.22 -10.43
C ILE A 143 -16.97 -3.77 -9.16
N VAL A 144 -17.21 -5.04 -8.81
CA VAL A 144 -16.50 -5.71 -7.70
C VAL A 144 -14.99 -5.69 -7.93
N ALA A 145 -14.53 -5.99 -9.15
CA ALA A 145 -13.12 -5.90 -9.52
C ALA A 145 -12.59 -4.46 -9.40
N ALA A 146 -13.34 -3.46 -9.90
CA ALA A 146 -12.98 -2.06 -9.78
C ALA A 146 -12.87 -1.60 -8.32
N HIS A 147 -13.78 -2.05 -7.46
CA HIS A 147 -13.76 -1.78 -6.02
C HIS A 147 -12.50 -2.35 -5.36
N PHE A 148 -12.15 -3.61 -5.66
CA PHE A 148 -10.92 -4.22 -5.15
C PHE A 148 -9.65 -3.51 -5.63
N LEU A 149 -9.61 -3.07 -6.90
CA LEU A 149 -8.49 -2.30 -7.43
C LEU A 149 -8.39 -0.90 -6.79
N ALA A 150 -9.51 -0.25 -6.51
CA ALA A 150 -9.53 1.02 -5.77
C ALA A 150 -9.06 0.85 -4.32
N ALA A 151 -9.41 -0.26 -3.65
CA ALA A 151 -8.85 -0.61 -2.34
C ALA A 151 -7.33 -0.88 -2.40
N THR A 152 -6.84 -1.51 -3.47
CA THR A 152 -5.40 -1.70 -3.71
C THR A 152 -4.68 -0.37 -3.97
N LEU A 153 -5.33 0.58 -4.64
CA LEU A 153 -4.84 1.95 -4.81
C LEU A 153 -4.78 2.69 -3.47
N LEU A 154 -5.77 2.50 -2.58
CA LEU A 154 -5.73 3.05 -1.22
C LEU A 154 -4.54 2.49 -0.43
N LEU A 155 -4.31 1.17 -0.51
CA LEU A 155 -3.16 0.53 0.12
C LEU A 155 -1.84 1.09 -0.44
N THR A 156 -1.77 1.40 -1.73
CA THR A 156 -0.61 2.08 -2.35
C THR A 156 -0.34 3.44 -1.69
N ALA A 157 -1.38 4.26 -1.54
CA ALA A 157 -1.28 5.55 -0.88
C ALA A 157 -0.86 5.40 0.59
N ALA A 158 -1.41 4.41 1.31
CA ALA A 158 -1.03 4.11 2.69
C ALA A 158 0.44 3.72 2.84
N VAL A 159 0.94 2.82 1.98
CA VAL A 159 2.34 2.38 2.00
C VAL A 159 3.29 3.53 1.61
N TYR A 160 2.90 4.36 0.65
CA TYR A 160 3.64 5.58 0.31
C TYR A 160 3.71 6.54 1.50
N THR A 161 2.58 6.83 2.16
CA THR A 161 2.53 7.70 3.35
C THR A 161 3.40 7.13 4.47
N TRP A 162 3.33 5.82 4.70
CA TRP A 162 4.15 5.13 5.68
C TRP A 162 5.65 5.23 5.35
N HIS A 163 6.05 5.02 4.10
CA HIS A 163 7.44 5.20 3.69
C HIS A 163 7.91 6.65 3.87
N ALA A 164 7.09 7.62 3.51
CA ALA A 164 7.39 9.04 3.68
C ALA A 164 7.57 9.44 5.16
N ALA A 165 6.80 8.85 6.07
CA ALA A 165 6.90 9.09 7.51
C ALA A 165 8.21 8.58 8.14
N TYR A 166 8.90 7.63 7.48
CA TYR A 166 10.17 7.08 7.97
C TYR A 166 11.38 7.69 7.24
N ALA A 167 11.21 8.23 6.03
CA ALA A 167 12.30 8.86 5.29
C ALA A 167 12.85 10.12 6.00
N ASP A 168 11.97 10.95 6.57
CA ASP A 168 12.35 12.24 7.16
C ASP A 168 13.16 12.12 8.46
N GLY A 169 12.90 11.10 9.28
CA GLY A 169 13.60 10.93 10.56
C GLY A 169 14.99 10.29 10.45
N ASP A 170 15.35 9.76 9.29
CA ASP A 170 16.67 9.18 9.00
C ASP A 170 17.61 10.22 8.36
N ASP A 171 17.08 11.19 7.60
CA ASP A 171 17.87 12.24 6.93
C ASP A 171 18.43 13.30 7.92
N HIS A 172 18.09 13.21 9.22
CA HIS A 172 18.66 14.04 10.29
C HIS A 172 19.85 13.39 11.02
N ALA A 173 20.13 12.11 10.78
CA ALA A 173 21.34 11.46 11.29
C ALA A 173 22.57 11.73 10.40
N ASP A 174 22.34 12.01 9.12
CA ASP A 174 23.37 12.32 8.13
C ASP A 174 23.31 13.82 7.79
N GLY A 175 24.08 14.62 8.52
CA GLY A 175 24.18 16.06 8.27
C GLY A 175 24.72 16.36 6.87
N ASP A 176 24.13 17.39 6.26
CA ASP A 176 24.62 18.19 5.13
C ASP A 176 25.04 17.43 3.84
N SER A 177 24.22 17.53 2.79
CA SER A 177 24.69 17.86 1.44
C SER A 177 23.53 17.95 0.44
N GLY A 178 23.35 19.18 -0.05
CA GLY A 178 22.85 19.62 -1.36
C GLY A 178 22.08 18.66 -2.28
N ALA A 179 21.00 19.23 -2.82
CA ALA A 179 20.28 18.77 -4.01
C ALA A 179 21.25 18.36 -5.15
N GLY A 180 21.55 17.07 -5.23
CA GLY A 180 22.21 16.46 -6.38
C GLY A 180 21.18 16.23 -7.47
N ALA A 181 21.03 17.23 -8.35
CA ALA A 181 20.30 17.10 -9.60
C ALA A 181 20.73 15.83 -10.36
N ASP A 182 19.73 15.15 -10.92
CA ASP A 182 19.87 14.01 -11.82
C ASP A 182 20.99 14.25 -12.85
N ARG A 183 22.14 13.58 -12.67
CA ARG A 183 23.08 13.40 -13.77
C ARG A 183 22.55 12.28 -14.66
N ALA A 184 21.74 12.69 -15.64
CA ALA A 184 21.41 11.89 -16.81
C ALA A 184 22.71 11.59 -17.59
N GLY A 185 23.18 10.34 -17.52
CA GLY A 185 24.35 9.89 -18.29
C GLY A 185 24.48 8.36 -18.27
N ALA A 186 23.94 7.70 -19.30
CA ALA A 186 24.10 6.28 -19.67
C ALA A 186 23.69 5.19 -18.64
N PRO A 187 23.25 3.99 -19.06
CA PRO A 187 22.67 2.99 -18.16
C PRO A 187 23.73 2.25 -17.35
N GLY A 188 24.16 2.83 -16.23
CA GLY A 188 24.99 2.13 -15.24
C GLY A 188 24.20 1.03 -14.49
N PRO A 189 24.87 0.17 -13.70
CA PRO A 189 24.24 -0.89 -12.91
C PRO A 189 23.07 -0.42 -12.02
N LEU A 190 23.15 0.80 -11.49
CA LEU A 190 22.08 1.41 -10.69
C LEU A 190 20.83 1.76 -11.50
N ALA A 191 20.98 2.19 -12.75
CA ALA A 191 19.86 2.45 -13.64
C ALA A 191 19.11 1.16 -13.96
N ARG A 192 19.84 0.06 -14.17
CA ARG A 192 19.28 -1.28 -14.35
C ARG A 192 18.52 -1.74 -13.10
N ILE A 193 19.09 -1.60 -11.91
CA ILE A 193 18.42 -1.95 -10.64
C ILE A 193 17.12 -1.15 -10.45
N ARG A 194 17.13 0.15 -10.74
CA ARG A 194 15.93 1.00 -10.68
C ARG A 194 14.86 0.55 -11.69
N SER A 195 15.28 0.25 -12.92
CA SER A 195 14.39 -0.25 -13.97
C SER A 195 13.77 -1.60 -13.59
N LEU A 196 14.56 -2.54 -13.07
CA LEU A 196 14.07 -3.83 -12.57
C LEU A 196 13.05 -3.67 -11.44
N ALA A 197 13.33 -2.80 -10.46
CA ALA A 197 12.39 -2.53 -9.37
C ALA A 197 11.08 -1.88 -9.88
N GLY A 198 11.16 -0.99 -10.87
CA GLY A 198 9.98 -0.41 -11.52
C GLY A 198 9.18 -1.45 -12.32
N ALA A 199 9.86 -2.28 -13.12
CA ALA A 199 9.25 -3.37 -13.86
C ALA A 199 8.56 -4.38 -12.92
N LEU A 200 9.18 -4.70 -11.79
CA LEU A 200 8.60 -5.58 -10.78
C LEU A 200 7.25 -5.04 -10.26
N VAL A 201 7.15 -3.74 -9.96
CA VAL A 201 5.87 -3.11 -9.55
C VAL A 201 4.84 -3.20 -10.67
N VAL A 202 5.20 -2.86 -11.91
CA VAL A 202 4.28 -2.87 -13.05
C VAL A 202 3.75 -4.27 -13.33
N VAL A 203 4.61 -5.28 -13.38
CA VAL A 203 4.20 -6.67 -13.63
C VAL A 203 3.38 -7.21 -12.46
N THR A 204 3.69 -6.82 -11.21
CA THR A 204 2.85 -7.17 -10.05
C THR A 204 1.48 -6.48 -10.11
N ALA A 205 1.39 -5.25 -10.62
CA ALA A 205 0.10 -4.57 -10.82
C ALA A 205 -0.75 -5.31 -11.86
N LEU A 206 -0.13 -5.73 -12.97
CA LEU A 206 -0.79 -6.57 -13.97
C LEU A 206 -1.23 -7.91 -13.38
N LEU A 207 -0.41 -8.55 -12.54
CA LEU A 207 -0.76 -9.76 -11.82
C LEU A 207 -2.04 -9.58 -10.99
N VAL A 208 -2.13 -8.49 -10.22
CA VAL A 208 -3.32 -8.16 -9.42
C VAL A 208 -4.54 -7.92 -10.30
N VAL A 209 -4.40 -7.17 -11.40
CA VAL A 209 -5.49 -6.93 -12.35
C VAL A 209 -6.01 -8.23 -12.94
N VAL A 210 -5.13 -9.07 -13.49
CA VAL A 210 -5.51 -10.38 -14.04
C VAL A 210 -6.07 -11.31 -12.95
N GLY A 211 -5.63 -11.17 -11.71
CA GLY A 211 -6.21 -11.87 -10.56
C GLY A 211 -7.69 -11.53 -10.33
N THR A 212 -8.10 -10.27 -10.55
CA THR A 212 -9.51 -9.89 -10.48
C THR A 212 -10.33 -10.50 -11.61
N LEU A 213 -9.74 -10.65 -12.81
CA LEU A 213 -10.37 -11.37 -13.92
C LEU A 213 -10.55 -12.85 -13.60
N ALA A 214 -9.53 -13.52 -13.06
CA ALA A 214 -9.62 -14.93 -12.66
C ALA A 214 -10.72 -15.15 -11.62
N THR A 215 -10.84 -14.20 -10.69
CA THR A 215 -11.87 -14.18 -9.64
C THR A 215 -13.27 -13.86 -10.18
N GLY A 216 -13.36 -13.08 -11.27
CA GLY A 216 -14.62 -12.70 -11.93
C GLY A 216 -15.15 -13.75 -12.92
N SER A 217 -14.27 -14.53 -13.54
CA SER A 217 -14.61 -15.64 -14.44
C SER A 217 -14.69 -17.01 -13.76
N GLY A 218 -14.31 -17.09 -12.47
CA GLY A 218 -14.30 -18.33 -11.70
C GLY A 218 -15.65 -19.04 -11.58
N PRO A 219 -15.66 -20.39 -11.43
CA PRO A 219 -16.89 -21.19 -11.39
C PRO A 219 -17.83 -20.80 -10.26
N HIS A 220 -17.29 -20.35 -9.12
CA HIS A 220 -18.04 -19.72 -8.03
C HIS A 220 -17.15 -18.69 -7.32
N ALA A 221 -17.74 -17.81 -6.51
CA ALA A 221 -17.03 -16.72 -5.82
C ALA A 221 -16.39 -17.15 -4.50
N GLY A 222 -16.42 -18.45 -4.17
CA GLY A 222 -16.09 -19.00 -2.86
C GLY A 222 -17.30 -19.08 -1.90
N ASP A 223 -18.50 -18.78 -2.41
CA ASP A 223 -19.80 -18.78 -1.71
C ASP A 223 -20.89 -19.46 -2.58
N SER A 224 -22.13 -19.48 -2.09
CA SER A 224 -23.30 -20.08 -2.75
C SER A 224 -24.11 -19.10 -3.61
N SER A 225 -23.57 -17.92 -3.96
CA SER A 225 -24.34 -16.86 -4.63
C SER A 225 -24.29 -16.96 -6.17
N ASP A 226 -25.47 -16.91 -6.80
CA ASP A 226 -25.65 -16.87 -8.25
C ASP A 226 -25.40 -15.46 -8.80
N VAL A 227 -24.13 -15.04 -8.82
CA VAL A 227 -23.69 -13.76 -9.39
C VAL A 227 -23.22 -13.95 -10.83
N PRO A 228 -23.57 -13.05 -11.77
CA PRO A 228 -23.05 -13.08 -13.14
C PRO A 228 -21.52 -13.16 -13.18
N ARG A 229 -20.98 -13.99 -14.06
CA ARG A 229 -19.54 -14.15 -14.28
C ARG A 229 -19.07 -13.37 -15.50
N MET A 230 -17.80 -13.00 -15.52
CA MET A 230 -17.19 -12.42 -16.70
C MET A 230 -17.10 -13.49 -17.81
N PRO A 231 -17.39 -13.16 -19.08
CA PRO A 231 -17.41 -14.11 -20.19
C PRO A 231 -16.00 -14.41 -20.72
N PHE A 232 -15.06 -14.68 -19.81
CA PHE A 232 -13.70 -15.11 -20.13
C PHE A 232 -13.52 -16.58 -19.80
N ASP A 233 -12.70 -17.29 -20.58
CA ASP A 233 -12.33 -18.66 -20.25
C ASP A 233 -11.52 -18.68 -18.95
N TRP A 234 -12.08 -19.30 -17.91
CA TRP A 234 -11.47 -19.28 -16.57
C TRP A 234 -10.09 -19.95 -16.54
N THR A 235 -9.92 -21.03 -17.29
CA THR A 235 -8.66 -21.77 -17.35
C THR A 235 -7.57 -20.89 -17.97
N ALA A 236 -7.84 -20.26 -19.11
CA ALA A 236 -6.90 -19.36 -19.78
C ALA A 236 -6.49 -18.18 -18.89
N VAL A 237 -7.46 -17.55 -18.21
CA VAL A 237 -7.18 -16.43 -17.30
C VAL A 237 -6.37 -16.88 -16.08
N THR A 238 -6.68 -18.05 -15.51
CA THR A 238 -5.94 -18.63 -14.37
C THR A 238 -4.51 -18.99 -14.75
N VAL A 239 -4.30 -19.56 -15.95
CA VAL A 239 -2.96 -19.82 -16.49
C VAL A 239 -2.20 -18.52 -16.71
N ALA A 240 -2.83 -17.50 -17.31
CA ALA A 240 -2.20 -16.20 -17.50
C ALA A 240 -1.80 -15.54 -16.17
N HIS A 241 -2.66 -15.63 -15.16
CA HIS A 241 -2.37 -15.18 -13.79
C HIS A 241 -1.16 -15.92 -13.20
N GLY A 242 -1.10 -17.25 -13.34
CA GLY A 242 0.04 -18.06 -12.89
C GLY A 242 1.34 -17.73 -13.61
N VAL A 243 1.30 -17.50 -14.93
CA VAL A 243 2.47 -17.06 -15.72
C VAL A 243 2.97 -15.70 -15.24
N LEU A 244 2.07 -14.75 -14.98
CA LEU A 244 2.44 -13.46 -14.40
C LEU A 244 3.06 -13.62 -13.01
N ALA A 245 2.55 -14.52 -12.16
CA ALA A 245 3.13 -14.79 -10.85
C ALA A 245 4.56 -15.35 -10.97
N GLY A 246 4.78 -16.27 -11.93
CA GLY A 246 6.11 -16.76 -12.30
C GLY A 246 7.03 -15.64 -12.80
N ALA A 247 6.53 -14.74 -13.64
CA ALA A 247 7.30 -13.59 -14.12
C ALA A 247 7.70 -12.64 -12.98
N VAL A 248 6.80 -12.35 -12.03
CA VAL A 248 7.12 -11.57 -10.82
C VAL A 248 8.17 -12.28 -9.99
N LEU A 249 8.08 -13.60 -9.81
CA LEU A 249 9.05 -14.39 -9.06
C LEU A 249 10.45 -14.33 -9.70
N VAL A 250 10.53 -14.50 -11.02
CA VAL A 250 11.79 -14.39 -11.78
C VAL A 250 12.35 -12.98 -11.69
N LEU A 251 11.54 -11.94 -11.91
CA LEU A 251 11.99 -10.55 -11.80
C LEU A 251 12.51 -10.21 -10.40
N ALA A 252 11.85 -10.71 -9.36
CA ALA A 252 12.27 -10.53 -7.97
C ALA A 252 13.56 -11.27 -7.65
N GLY A 253 13.73 -12.49 -8.17
CA GLY A 253 14.98 -13.26 -8.05
C GLY A 253 16.14 -12.58 -8.78
N VAL A 254 15.90 -12.09 -10.00
CA VAL A 254 16.88 -11.30 -10.77
C VAL A 254 17.25 -10.03 -10.00
N LEU A 255 16.27 -9.28 -9.49
CA LEU A 255 16.52 -8.09 -8.68
C LEU A 255 17.34 -8.45 -7.41
N PHE A 256 16.97 -9.51 -6.69
CA PHE A 256 17.69 -9.95 -5.50
C PHE A 256 19.16 -10.28 -5.80
N SER A 257 19.41 -11.00 -6.90
CA SER A 257 20.77 -11.35 -7.34
C SER A 257 21.58 -10.13 -7.80
N ALA A 258 20.91 -9.14 -8.40
CA ALA A 258 21.54 -7.90 -8.89
C ALA A 258 21.80 -6.86 -7.79
N LEU A 259 21.20 -6.99 -6.60
CA LEU A 259 21.41 -6.08 -5.48
C LEU A 259 22.77 -6.37 -4.80
N PRO A 260 23.71 -5.40 -4.81
CA PRO A 260 24.98 -5.52 -4.09
C PRO A 260 24.79 -5.72 -2.58
N GLU A 261 25.80 -6.20 -1.87
CA GLU A 261 25.76 -6.25 -0.40
C GLU A 261 25.96 -4.85 0.20
N ASP A 262 26.94 -4.12 -0.30
CA ASP A 262 27.30 -2.78 0.17
C ASP A 262 26.23 -1.74 -0.18
N GLY A 263 25.68 -1.10 0.85
CA GLY A 263 24.69 -0.03 0.74
C GLY A 263 23.27 -0.48 0.37
N PHE A 264 23.03 -1.77 0.14
CA PHE A 264 21.72 -2.32 -0.24
C PHE A 264 21.18 -3.39 0.69
N GLY A 265 21.82 -3.70 1.83
CA GLY A 265 21.38 -4.74 2.77
C GLY A 265 19.89 -4.66 3.17
N ALA A 266 19.34 -3.44 3.36
CA ALA A 266 17.92 -3.26 3.63
C ALA A 266 17.02 -3.61 2.43
N ALA A 267 17.43 -3.24 1.21
CA ALA A 267 16.72 -3.61 -0.02
C ALA A 267 16.78 -5.12 -0.23
N ARG A 268 17.96 -5.74 -0.09
CA ARG A 268 18.16 -7.18 -0.23
C ARG A 268 17.29 -7.97 0.77
N ARG A 269 17.27 -7.57 2.05
CA ARG A 269 16.41 -8.19 3.08
C ARG A 269 14.93 -8.09 2.70
N LYS A 270 14.45 -6.91 2.31
CA LYS A 270 13.05 -6.71 1.92
C LYS A 270 12.68 -7.51 0.66
N THR A 271 13.58 -7.58 -0.32
CA THR A 271 13.37 -8.42 -1.51
C THR A 271 13.33 -9.91 -1.14
N GLY A 272 14.16 -10.37 -0.19
CA GLY A 272 14.09 -11.74 0.33
C GLY A 272 12.78 -12.06 1.05
N VAL A 273 12.29 -11.15 1.91
CA VAL A 273 10.97 -11.28 2.55
C VAL A 273 9.85 -11.29 1.50
N PHE A 274 9.93 -10.40 0.51
CA PHE A 274 8.96 -10.37 -0.60
C PHE A 274 8.94 -11.69 -1.38
N LEU A 275 10.11 -12.27 -1.69
CA LEU A 275 10.21 -13.58 -2.35
C LEU A 275 9.54 -14.68 -1.52
N ALA A 276 9.78 -14.72 -0.20
CA ALA A 276 9.16 -15.70 0.69
C ALA A 276 7.63 -15.57 0.71
N VAL A 277 7.12 -14.33 0.83
CA VAL A 277 5.67 -14.05 0.79
C VAL A 277 5.08 -14.43 -0.58
N LEU A 278 5.75 -14.10 -1.68
CA LEU A 278 5.32 -14.42 -3.03
C LEU A 278 5.27 -15.93 -3.29
N LEU A 279 6.27 -16.68 -2.80
CA LEU A 279 6.28 -18.14 -2.90
C LEU A 279 5.12 -18.76 -2.11
N GLY A 280 4.91 -18.32 -0.87
CA GLY A 280 3.77 -18.76 -0.05
C GLY A 280 2.43 -18.44 -0.72
N GLN A 281 2.29 -17.23 -1.26
CA GLN A 281 1.09 -16.81 -1.98
C GLN A 281 0.86 -17.60 -3.28
N GLY A 282 1.93 -17.91 -4.02
CA GLY A 282 1.89 -18.76 -5.20
C GLY A 282 1.44 -20.18 -4.87
N LEU A 283 1.93 -20.75 -3.76
CA LEU A 283 1.49 -22.05 -3.26
C LEU A 283 -0.01 -22.03 -2.89
N VAL A 284 -0.46 -21.02 -2.13
CA VAL A 284 -1.89 -20.86 -1.80
C VAL A 284 -2.73 -20.78 -3.07
N GLY A 285 -2.31 -19.96 -4.06
CA GLY A 285 -3.02 -19.82 -5.33
C GLY A 285 -3.09 -21.11 -6.15
N LEU A 286 -1.99 -21.89 -6.18
CA LEU A 286 -1.93 -23.17 -6.86
C LEU A 286 -2.83 -24.21 -6.18
N VAL A 287 -2.80 -24.33 -4.86
CA VAL A 287 -3.68 -25.27 -4.15
C VAL A 287 -5.13 -24.84 -4.33
N GLN A 288 -5.43 -23.54 -4.25
CA GLN A 288 -6.77 -23.00 -4.44
C GLN A 288 -7.33 -23.33 -5.82
N SER A 289 -6.54 -23.22 -6.90
CA SER A 289 -7.00 -23.51 -8.26
C SER A 289 -7.26 -25.00 -8.52
N LEU A 290 -6.62 -25.89 -7.75
CA LEU A 290 -6.75 -27.34 -7.88
C LEU A 290 -7.80 -27.95 -6.94
N THR A 291 -8.25 -27.24 -5.91
CA THR A 291 -9.11 -27.78 -4.83
C THR A 291 -10.52 -27.20 -4.80
N ALA A 292 -11.04 -26.73 -5.94
CA ALA A 292 -12.36 -26.11 -6.05
C ALA A 292 -12.57 -24.87 -5.15
N LEU A 293 -11.54 -24.02 -5.03
CA LEU A 293 -11.63 -22.68 -4.43
C LEU A 293 -12.21 -22.66 -2.99
N PRO A 294 -11.67 -23.41 -2.03
CA PRO A 294 -12.19 -23.41 -0.66
C PRO A 294 -12.05 -22.02 -0.03
N SER A 295 -13.10 -21.57 0.67
CA SER A 295 -13.23 -20.19 1.17
C SER A 295 -12.03 -19.71 2.00
N LEU A 296 -11.46 -20.59 2.85
CA LEU A 296 -10.27 -20.27 3.62
C LEU A 296 -9.05 -19.95 2.74
N LEU A 297 -8.82 -20.72 1.66
CA LEU A 297 -7.71 -20.44 0.75
C LEU A 297 -7.95 -19.16 -0.03
N VAL A 298 -9.19 -18.88 -0.45
CA VAL A 298 -9.56 -17.59 -1.06
C VAL A 298 -9.24 -16.42 -0.13
N MET A 299 -9.58 -16.55 1.16
CA MET A 299 -9.27 -15.54 2.17
C MET A 299 -7.76 -15.35 2.38
N LEU A 300 -7.01 -16.44 2.49
CA LEU A 300 -5.56 -16.40 2.60
C LEU A 300 -4.92 -15.80 1.35
N HIS A 301 -5.46 -16.09 0.17
CA HIS A 301 -5.00 -15.53 -1.09
C HIS A 301 -5.30 -14.03 -1.19
N LEU A 302 -6.45 -13.54 -0.72
CA LEU A 302 -6.73 -12.10 -0.67
C LEU A 302 -5.79 -11.36 0.31
N LEU A 303 -5.58 -11.91 1.50
CA LEU A 303 -4.61 -11.37 2.46
C LEU A 303 -3.20 -11.36 1.86
N GLY A 304 -2.76 -12.49 1.31
CA GLY A 304 -1.44 -12.62 0.71
C GLY A 304 -1.26 -11.72 -0.51
N SER A 305 -2.31 -11.44 -1.29
CA SER A 305 -2.29 -10.46 -2.37
C SER A 305 -1.99 -9.05 -1.85
N ALA A 306 -2.62 -8.64 -0.75
CA ALA A 306 -2.34 -7.35 -0.10
C ALA A 306 -0.91 -7.29 0.47
N LEU A 307 -0.39 -8.40 1.00
CA LEU A 307 0.98 -8.51 1.49
C LEU A 307 2.01 -8.49 0.34
N VAL A 308 1.76 -9.18 -0.77
CA VAL A 308 2.58 -9.13 -1.99
C VAL A 308 2.63 -7.70 -2.53
N TRP A 309 1.48 -7.03 -2.63
CA TRP A 309 1.41 -5.64 -3.08
C TRP A 309 2.16 -4.68 -2.14
N THR A 310 2.01 -4.84 -0.83
CA THR A 310 2.75 -4.07 0.17
C THR A 310 4.26 -4.33 0.04
N GLY A 311 4.67 -5.59 -0.11
CA GLY A 311 6.06 -6.00 -0.22
C GLY A 311 6.74 -5.44 -1.47
N VAL A 312 6.09 -5.49 -2.63
CA VAL A 312 6.68 -4.96 -3.88
C VAL A 312 6.89 -3.44 -3.80
N LEU A 313 5.95 -2.70 -3.21
CA LEU A 313 6.09 -1.26 -2.99
C LEU A 313 7.22 -0.95 -2.01
N GLN A 314 7.34 -1.73 -0.92
CA GLN A 314 8.45 -1.58 0.01
C GLN A 314 9.82 -1.84 -0.64
N VAL A 315 9.92 -2.88 -1.47
CA VAL A 315 11.13 -3.17 -2.26
C VAL A 315 11.45 -1.97 -3.16
N TYR A 316 10.47 -1.51 -3.95
CA TYR A 316 10.63 -0.38 -4.86
C TYR A 316 11.13 0.89 -4.17
N PHE A 317 10.48 1.33 -3.10
CA PHE A 317 10.89 2.55 -2.39
C PHE A 317 12.27 2.41 -1.73
N THR A 318 12.57 1.23 -1.17
CA THR A 318 13.87 0.98 -0.51
C THR A 318 15.00 0.94 -1.52
N VAL A 319 14.80 0.30 -2.67
CA VAL A 319 15.77 0.30 -3.79
C VAL A 319 16.00 1.71 -4.30
N ARG A 320 14.94 2.48 -4.54
CA ARG A 320 15.05 3.86 -5.01
C ARG A 320 15.85 4.73 -4.04
N ARG A 321 15.60 4.61 -2.74
CA ARG A 321 16.34 5.34 -1.70
C ARG A 321 17.81 4.94 -1.68
N ALA A 322 18.11 3.64 -1.69
CA ALA A 322 19.49 3.14 -1.69
C ALA A 322 20.28 3.64 -2.92
N CYS A 323 19.66 3.66 -4.10
CA CYS A 323 20.32 4.17 -5.30
C CYS A 323 20.50 5.71 -5.31
N SER A 324 19.78 6.45 -4.45
CA SER A 324 19.83 7.91 -4.37
C SER A 324 20.77 8.43 -3.29
N ARG A 325 21.30 7.56 -2.41
CA ARG A 325 22.29 7.96 -1.41
C ARG A 325 23.64 8.28 -2.08
N PRO A 326 24.28 9.42 -1.75
CA PRO A 326 25.65 9.68 -2.15
C PRO A 326 26.54 8.55 -1.64
N ARG A 327 27.30 7.92 -2.54
CA ARG A 327 28.41 7.08 -2.09
C ARG A 327 29.58 8.01 -1.82
N GLY A 328 30.02 8.07 -0.57
CA GLY A 328 31.25 8.76 -0.22
C GLY A 328 32.42 8.24 -1.07
N PRO A 329 33.48 9.04 -1.28
CA PRO A 329 34.68 8.54 -1.94
C PRO A 329 35.16 7.29 -1.21
N LEU A 330 35.37 6.19 -1.93
CA LEU A 330 36.15 5.05 -1.44
C LEU A 330 37.47 5.63 -0.92
N GLY A 331 37.76 5.41 0.36
CA GLY A 331 38.74 6.18 1.09
C GLY A 331 40.15 6.13 0.51
N ASP A 332 40.59 7.25 -0.06
CA ASP A 332 41.96 7.71 0.08
C ASP A 332 41.99 8.68 1.28
N ALA A 333 41.87 8.15 2.50
CA ALA A 333 42.22 8.93 3.67
C ALA A 333 43.75 9.14 3.64
N PRO A 334 44.25 10.39 3.59
CA PRO A 334 45.69 10.61 3.67
C PRO A 334 46.18 10.09 5.02
N LEU A 335 47.18 9.19 5.01
CA LEU A 335 47.88 8.75 6.20
C LEU A 335 48.27 9.98 7.05
N PRO A 336 48.04 9.98 8.37
CA PRO A 336 48.45 11.09 9.21
C PRO A 336 49.96 11.30 9.09
N ARG A 337 50.39 12.44 8.56
CA ARG A 337 51.80 12.85 8.61
C ARG A 337 52.22 12.87 10.08
N ALA A 338 53.21 12.06 10.42
CA ALA A 338 53.88 12.11 11.71
C ALA A 338 54.33 13.55 11.99
N ARG A 339 53.75 14.18 13.01
CA ARG A 339 54.23 15.47 13.51
C ARG A 339 55.61 15.24 14.11
N GLY A 340 56.58 16.01 13.60
CA GLY A 340 57.96 15.97 14.05
C GLY A 340 58.09 16.21 15.55
N ALA A 341 59.03 15.49 16.14
CA ALA A 341 59.52 15.77 17.48
C ALA A 341 60.16 17.16 17.50
N VAL A 342 59.55 18.05 18.28
CA VAL A 342 60.19 19.29 18.73
C VAL A 342 61.01 18.91 19.95
N THR A 343 62.33 18.83 19.81
CA THR A 343 63.27 18.83 20.93
C THR A 343 63.62 20.27 21.26
N HIS A 344 63.21 20.73 22.44
CA HIS A 344 63.80 21.86 23.13
C HIS A 344 64.34 21.38 24.48
N ALA A 345 65.53 21.90 24.82
CA ALA A 345 66.39 21.67 25.98
C ALA A 345 67.35 20.46 25.85
#